data_AF-A0A3D9H9R6-F1
#
_entry.id   AF-A0A3D9H9R6-F1
#
_cell.length_a   1.000
_cell.length_b   1.000
_cell.length_c   1.000
_cell.angle_alpha   90.00
_cell.angle_beta   90.00
_cell.angle_gamma   90.00
#
_symmetry.space_group_name_H-M   'P 1'
#
loop_
_entity.id
_entity.type
_entity.pdbx_description
1 polymer ?
#
loop_
_entity_poly.entity_id
_entity_poly.type
_entity_poly.pdbx_seq_one_letter_code
_entity_poly.pdbx_strand_id
1 'polypeptide(L)'
;MTVAYSPPVEPRFGAEAVRVCLDAALQQEQQNGRWNGILKQEGLDEHADAHSYEIDLVKNGKKWSPIQKSRARLRGKGHSSNFRLHVGYLERGDFDMPLDGIPFTVVLTIRDNEGVAPVYNDARQSLISLTQAELQDITIAQQLRVRP
;
A
#
# COMPACT_ATOMS: atom_id res chain seq x y z
N MET A 1 -4.60 -0.02 3.58
CA MET A 1 -4.03 0.00 2.22
C MET A 1 -3.74 -1.42 1.80
N THR A 2 -4.08 -1.74 0.57
CA THR A 2 -3.78 -3.03 -0.04
C THR A 2 -3.12 -2.78 -1.39
N VAL A 3 -2.01 -3.45 -1.64
CA VAL A 3 -1.33 -3.45 -2.94
C VAL A 3 -1.56 -4.82 -3.55
N ALA A 4 -1.96 -4.85 -4.81
CA ALA A 4 -2.01 -6.05 -5.63
C ALA A 4 -1.19 -5.80 -6.89
N TYR A 5 -0.34 -6.74 -7.28
CA TYR A 5 0.49 -6.62 -8.47
C TYR A 5 0.69 -7.97 -9.15
N SER A 6 1.07 -7.92 -10.42
CA SER A 6 1.33 -9.10 -11.25
C SER A 6 2.82 -9.24 -11.53
N PRO A 7 3.61 -9.80 -10.61
CA PRO A 7 5.05 -9.91 -10.81
C PRO A 7 5.37 -10.95 -11.90
N PRO A 8 6.48 -10.76 -12.63
CA PRO A 8 7.05 -11.79 -13.48
C PRO A 8 7.47 -12.97 -12.62
N VAL A 9 7.17 -14.17 -13.13
CA VAL A 9 7.50 -15.44 -12.49
C VAL A 9 8.51 -16.16 -13.35
N GLU A 10 9.66 -16.50 -12.75
CA GLU A 10 10.80 -17.14 -13.40
C GLU A 10 11.02 -18.54 -12.80
N PRO A 11 10.41 -19.60 -13.38
CA PRO A 11 10.39 -20.94 -12.78
C PRO A 11 11.78 -21.53 -12.52
N ARG A 12 12.80 -21.11 -13.27
CA ARG A 12 14.20 -21.54 -13.09
C ARG A 12 14.76 -21.29 -11.69
N PHE A 13 14.19 -20.33 -10.95
CA PHE A 13 14.59 -20.02 -9.57
C PHE A 13 13.78 -20.76 -8.49
N GLY A 14 12.89 -21.68 -8.87
CA GLY A 14 12.14 -22.53 -7.93
C GLY A 14 11.34 -21.73 -6.90
N ALA A 15 11.66 -21.89 -5.61
CA ALA A 15 11.00 -21.18 -4.52
C ALA A 15 11.17 -19.64 -4.58
N GLU A 16 12.15 -19.14 -5.36
CA GLU A 16 12.39 -17.71 -5.58
C GLU A 16 11.98 -17.26 -6.99
N ALA A 17 10.98 -17.92 -7.58
CA ALA A 17 10.51 -17.58 -8.93
C ALA A 17 9.95 -16.15 -9.06
N VAL A 18 9.42 -15.57 -7.98
CA VAL A 18 9.05 -14.15 -7.95
C VAL A 18 10.31 -13.31 -7.76
N ARG A 19 10.66 -12.52 -8.77
CA ARG A 19 11.92 -11.74 -8.80
C ARG A 19 11.76 -10.27 -8.42
N VAL A 20 10.54 -9.76 -8.51
CA VAL A 20 10.21 -8.37 -8.18
C VAL A 20 9.09 -8.35 -7.15
N CYS A 21 9.29 -7.56 -6.11
CA CYS A 21 8.26 -7.23 -5.13
C CYS A 21 8.00 -5.73 -5.20
N LEU A 22 6.74 -5.33 -5.11
CA LEU A 22 6.43 -3.92 -4.87
C LEU A 22 6.54 -3.62 -3.37
N ASP A 23 7.07 -2.45 -3.05
CA ASP A 23 7.01 -1.85 -1.73
C ASP A 23 6.22 -0.55 -1.81
N ALA A 24 4.98 -0.58 -1.33
CA ALA A 24 4.16 0.61 -1.26
C ALA A 24 4.04 1.13 0.18
N ALA A 25 4.27 2.42 0.33
CA ALA A 25 4.14 3.13 1.58
C ALA A 25 3.27 4.38 1.40
N LEU A 26 2.27 4.53 2.26
CA LEU A 26 1.71 5.85 2.52
C LEU A 26 2.67 6.57 3.46
N GLN A 27 3.26 7.65 2.99
CA GLN A 27 4.28 8.41 3.69
C GLN A 27 3.75 9.77 4.11
N GLN A 28 4.25 10.27 5.24
CA GLN A 28 3.95 11.59 5.75
C GLN A 28 5.25 12.39 5.91
N GLU A 29 5.19 13.66 5.53
CA GLU A 29 6.30 14.58 5.71
C GLU A 29 6.57 14.83 7.20
N GLN A 30 7.83 14.80 7.58
CA GLN A 30 8.32 15.06 8.91
C GLN A 30 8.85 16.51 9.00
N GLN A 31 9.02 17.04 10.21
CA GLN A 31 9.53 18.41 10.42
C GLN A 31 10.92 18.66 9.80
N ASN A 32 11.71 17.60 9.61
CA ASN A 32 13.03 17.66 8.98
C ASN A 32 13.00 17.49 7.44
N GLY A 33 11.81 17.54 6.82
CA GLY A 33 11.61 17.36 5.37
C GLY A 33 11.74 15.91 4.88
N ARG A 34 11.99 14.94 5.77
CA ARG A 34 12.00 13.52 5.41
C ARG A 34 10.58 12.96 5.31
N TRP A 35 10.45 11.83 4.63
CA TRP A 35 9.18 11.14 4.43
C TRP A 35 9.23 9.78 5.11
N ASN A 36 8.31 9.54 6.05
CA ASN A 36 8.25 8.28 6.79
C ASN A 36 6.96 7.53 6.48
N GLY A 37 7.05 6.22 6.29
CA GLY A 37 5.89 5.35 6.16
C GLY A 37 5.07 5.32 7.45
N ILE A 38 3.76 5.54 7.35
CA ILE A 38 2.87 5.62 8.52
C ILE A 38 2.01 4.37 8.72
N LEU A 39 1.97 3.49 7.71
CA LEU A 39 1.21 2.24 7.75
C LEU A 39 2.10 1.10 8.21
N LYS A 40 1.51 0.19 8.98
CA LYS A 40 2.17 -1.04 9.40
C LYS A 40 1.58 -2.22 8.64
N GLN A 41 2.42 -3.17 8.23
CA GLN A 41 1.90 -4.38 7.59
C GLN A 41 1.08 -5.20 8.60
N GLU A 42 -0.07 -5.70 8.16
CA GLU A 42 -0.96 -6.46 9.04
C GLU A 42 -0.35 -7.84 9.34
N GLY A 43 -0.27 -8.20 10.63
CA GLY A 43 0.16 -9.53 11.08
C GLY A 43 1.65 -9.69 11.36
N LEU A 44 2.39 -8.59 11.55
CA LEU A 44 3.78 -8.63 12.03
C LEU A 44 3.85 -8.22 13.50
N ASP A 45 4.80 -8.81 14.22
CA ASP A 45 5.17 -8.37 15.58
C ASP A 45 6.01 -7.08 15.48
N GLU A 46 5.59 -6.05 16.20
CA GLU A 46 6.22 -4.73 16.18
C GLU A 46 7.47 -4.67 17.08
N HIS A 47 7.69 -5.71 17.90
CA HIS A 47 8.81 -5.80 18.83
C HIS A 47 9.91 -6.77 18.38
N ALA A 48 9.77 -7.34 17.18
CA ALA A 48 10.80 -8.16 16.55
C ALA A 48 12.07 -7.31 16.28
N ASP A 49 13.24 -7.87 16.58
CA ASP A 49 14.51 -7.28 16.14
C ASP A 49 14.60 -7.27 14.60
N ALA A 50 15.52 -6.50 14.02
CA ALA A 50 15.57 -6.30 12.57
C ALA A 50 15.72 -7.62 11.78
N HIS A 51 16.43 -8.61 12.34
CA HIS A 51 16.64 -9.90 11.69
C HIS A 51 15.38 -10.78 11.75
N SER A 52 14.73 -10.86 12.91
CA SER A 52 13.47 -11.58 13.09
C SER A 52 12.35 -10.93 12.28
N TYR A 53 12.31 -9.61 12.21
CA TYR A 53 11.36 -8.86 11.38
C TYR A 53 11.49 -9.22 9.89
N GLU A 54 12.71 -9.30 9.34
CA GLU A 54 12.90 -9.69 7.94
C GLU A 54 12.52 -11.16 7.68
N ILE A 55 12.87 -12.06 8.60
CA ILE A 55 12.46 -13.46 8.53
C ILE A 55 10.93 -13.56 8.56
N ASP A 56 10.28 -12.80 9.44
CA ASP A 56 8.82 -12.79 9.59
C ASP A 56 8.13 -12.19 8.36
N LEU A 57 8.72 -11.19 7.72
CA LEU A 57 8.23 -10.66 6.45
C LEU A 57 8.20 -11.74 5.36
N VAL A 58 9.24 -12.57 5.27
CA VAL A 58 9.29 -13.67 4.29
C VAL A 58 8.33 -14.79 4.70
N LYS A 59 8.37 -15.24 5.97
CA LYS A 59 7.55 -16.35 6.48
C LYS A 59 6.06 -16.07 6.42
N ASN A 60 5.64 -14.84 6.70
CA ASN A 60 4.23 -14.45 6.68
C ASN A 60 3.74 -14.04 5.27
N GLY A 61 4.54 -14.31 4.23
CA GLY A 61 4.18 -14.02 2.84
C GLY A 61 3.91 -12.53 2.63
N LYS A 62 4.70 -11.66 3.26
CA LYS A 62 4.59 -10.20 3.13
C LYS A 62 5.66 -9.64 2.20
N LYS A 63 6.85 -10.23 2.21
CA LYS A 63 7.89 -10.07 1.17
C LYS A 63 7.63 -11.11 0.09
N TRP A 64 7.72 -10.72 -1.18
CA TRP A 64 7.53 -11.61 -2.36
C TRP A 64 6.09 -12.11 -2.60
N SER A 65 5.10 -11.62 -1.86
CA SER A 65 3.69 -11.88 -2.14
C SER A 65 3.11 -10.80 -3.05
N PRO A 66 2.35 -11.18 -4.09
CA PRO A 66 1.69 -10.24 -5.01
C PRO A 66 0.60 -9.40 -4.33
N ILE A 67 0.18 -9.77 -3.11
CA ILE A 67 -0.83 -9.04 -2.34
C ILE A 67 -0.26 -8.69 -0.97
N GLN A 68 -0.21 -7.40 -0.66
CA GLN A 68 0.25 -6.86 0.62
C GLN A 68 -0.80 -5.99 1.26
N LYS A 69 -0.97 -6.11 2.58
CA LYS A 69 -1.96 -5.36 3.37
C LYS A 69 -1.29 -4.63 4.52
N SER A 70 -1.59 -3.34 4.64
CA SER A 70 -1.06 -2.46 5.67
C SER A 70 -2.16 -1.56 6.25
N ARG A 71 -2.09 -1.27 7.56
CA ARG A 71 -3.08 -0.47 8.30
C ARG A 71 -2.39 0.42 9.33
N ALA A 72 -3.03 1.54 9.67
CA ALA A 72 -2.71 2.32 10.86
C ALA A 72 -3.97 2.97 11.45
N ARG A 73 -3.85 3.41 12.71
CA ARG A 73 -4.75 4.39 13.34
C ARG A 73 -4.01 5.71 13.45
N LEU A 74 -4.58 6.78 12.91
CA LEU A 74 -3.90 8.08 12.71
C LEU A 74 -4.32 9.18 13.71
N ARG A 75 -5.09 8.86 14.76
CA ARG A 75 -5.52 9.86 15.75
C ARG A 75 -4.32 10.44 16.50
N GLY A 76 -4.13 11.75 16.43
CA GLY A 76 -3.02 12.46 17.07
C GLY A 76 -1.64 12.08 16.53
N LYS A 77 -1.56 11.53 15.31
CA LYS A 77 -0.29 11.13 14.69
C LYS A 77 0.08 12.05 13.54
N GLY A 78 1.35 12.44 13.53
CA GLY A 78 1.96 13.17 12.42
C GLY A 78 2.23 14.63 12.68
N HIS A 79 3.25 15.15 12.02
CA HIS A 79 3.73 16.53 12.17
C HIS A 79 3.29 17.45 11.01
N SER A 80 2.62 16.90 10.00
CA SER A 80 2.24 17.61 8.78
C SER A 80 0.96 17.02 8.17
N SER A 81 0.19 17.83 7.46
CA SER A 81 -0.93 17.35 6.63
C SER A 81 -0.47 16.89 5.24
N ASN A 82 0.84 16.95 4.95
CA ASN A 82 1.41 16.51 3.69
C ASN A 82 1.64 14.99 3.69
N PHE A 83 0.93 14.31 2.80
CA PHE A 83 1.05 12.88 2.56
C PHE A 83 1.41 12.61 1.10
N ARG A 84 2.09 11.49 0.86
CA ARG A 84 2.31 10.96 -0.48
C ARG A 84 2.18 9.44 -0.48
N LEU A 85 1.71 8.89 -1.60
CA LEU A 85 1.81 7.46 -1.86
C LEU A 85 3.12 7.22 -2.63
N HIS A 86 3.99 6.39 -2.05
CA HIS A 86 5.21 5.94 -2.70
C HIS A 86 5.07 4.46 -3.05
N VAL A 87 5.41 4.08 -4.28
CA VAL A 87 5.47 2.70 -4.74
C VAL A 87 6.84 2.50 -5.37
N GLY A 88 7.64 1.59 -4.80
CA GLY A 88 8.98 1.27 -5.28
C GLY A 88 9.11 -0.21 -5.64
N TYR A 89 10.18 -0.53 -6.38
CA TYR A 89 10.56 -1.89 -6.70
C TYR A 89 11.59 -2.42 -5.70
N LEU A 90 11.41 -3.66 -5.28
CA LEU A 90 12.43 -4.46 -4.63
C LEU A 90 12.74 -5.65 -5.54
N GLU A 91 13.92 -5.61 -6.15
CA GLU A 91 14.37 -6.58 -7.14
C GLU A 91 15.32 -7.59 -6.51
N ARG A 92 15.25 -8.83 -6.99
CA ARG A 92 16.30 -9.83 -6.78
C ARG A 92 17.32 -9.72 -7.92
N GLY A 93 18.58 -10.08 -7.64
CA GLY A 93 19.63 -10.11 -8.68
C GLY A 93 19.31 -11.05 -9.84
N ASP A 94 20.03 -10.92 -10.94
CA ASP A 94 19.91 -11.76 -12.15
C ASP A 94 18.50 -11.79 -12.75
N PHE A 95 17.82 -10.64 -12.74
CA PHE A 95 16.49 -10.44 -13.33
C PHE A 95 16.45 -9.12 -14.10
N ASP A 96 15.97 -9.18 -15.35
CA ASP A 96 15.77 -7.99 -16.18
C ASP A 96 14.37 -7.42 -15.96
N MET A 97 14.30 -6.17 -15.51
CA MET A 97 13.04 -5.50 -15.25
C MET A 97 12.24 -5.30 -16.55
N PRO A 98 10.93 -5.62 -16.58
CA PRO A 98 10.09 -5.33 -17.74
C PRO A 98 10.11 -3.83 -18.06
N LEU A 99 10.29 -3.48 -19.34
CA LEU A 99 10.33 -2.09 -19.78
C LEU A 99 9.04 -1.33 -19.48
N ASP A 100 7.90 -2.02 -19.55
CA ASP A 100 6.58 -1.47 -19.24
C ASP A 100 6.29 -1.41 -17.73
N GLY A 101 7.23 -1.85 -16.89
CA GLY A 101 7.07 -1.95 -15.45
C GLY A 101 6.20 -3.13 -15.01
N ILE A 102 5.81 -3.13 -13.73
CA ILE A 102 4.93 -4.16 -13.17
C ILE A 102 3.51 -3.60 -13.06
N PRO A 103 2.50 -4.22 -13.67
CA PRO A 103 1.11 -3.83 -13.47
C PRO A 103 0.72 -3.97 -11.99
N PHE A 104 0.15 -2.92 -11.41
CA PHE A 104 -0.28 -2.93 -10.02
C PHE A 104 -1.54 -2.09 -9.77
N THR A 105 -2.16 -2.34 -8.63
CA THR A 105 -3.28 -1.58 -8.11
C THR A 105 -3.07 -1.36 -6.61
N VAL A 106 -3.28 -0.11 -6.17
CA VAL A 106 -3.29 0.24 -4.75
C VAL A 106 -4.71 0.63 -4.35
N VAL A 107 -5.26 -0.09 -3.38
CA VAL A 107 -6.52 0.24 -2.74
C VAL A 107 -6.23 0.92 -1.41
N LEU A 108 -6.53 2.20 -1.32
CA LEU A 108 -6.43 2.98 -0.09
C LEU A 108 -7.83 3.21 0.49
N THR A 109 -8.05 2.72 1.71
CA THR A 109 -9.28 3.00 2.47
C THR A 109 -8.93 3.94 3.61
N ILE A 110 -9.64 5.06 3.67
CA ILE A 110 -9.56 6.03 4.77
C ILE A 110 -10.96 6.21 5.36
N ARG A 111 -11.07 6.30 6.68
CA ARG A 111 -12.33 6.53 7.36
C ARG A 111 -12.11 7.21 8.70
N ASP A 112 -13.06 8.05 9.10
CA ASP A 112 -13.26 8.37 10.50
C ASP A 112 -14.00 7.23 11.20
N ASN A 113 -13.57 6.83 12.39
CA ASN A 113 -14.24 5.77 13.15
C ASN A 113 -15.49 6.27 13.88
N GLU A 114 -15.55 7.57 14.20
CA GLU A 114 -16.69 8.20 14.86
C GLU A 114 -17.75 8.66 13.83
N GLY A 115 -17.38 8.76 12.55
CA GLY A 115 -18.27 9.15 11.45
C GLY A 115 -18.64 10.63 11.43
N VAL A 116 -17.87 11.46 12.16
CA VAL A 116 -18.11 12.89 12.34
C VAL A 116 -17.25 13.70 11.38
N ALA A 117 -15.97 13.35 11.23
CA ALA A 117 -15.04 14.10 10.41
C ALA A 117 -15.21 13.77 8.91
N PRO A 118 -15.19 14.77 8.01
CA PRO A 118 -15.40 14.59 6.57
C PRO A 118 -14.15 14.05 5.84
N VAL A 119 -13.47 13.05 6.42
CA VAL A 119 -12.14 12.58 6.03
C VAL A 119 -12.04 12.17 4.55
N TYR A 120 -13.10 11.58 3.99
CA TYR A 120 -13.13 11.22 2.57
C TYR A 120 -13.09 12.46 1.67
N ASN A 121 -13.90 13.47 1.97
CA ASN A 121 -13.96 14.71 1.18
C ASN A 121 -12.64 15.47 1.24
N ASP A 122 -12.03 15.54 2.42
CA ASP A 122 -10.75 16.22 2.63
C ASP A 122 -9.62 15.52 1.86
N ALA A 123 -9.56 14.18 1.93
CA ALA A 123 -8.59 13.39 1.18
C ALA A 123 -8.78 13.52 -0.33
N ARG A 124 -10.04 13.51 -0.80
CA ARG A 124 -10.38 13.71 -2.22
C ARG A 124 -9.94 15.09 -2.72
N GLN A 125 -10.28 16.15 -2.00
CA GLN A 125 -9.88 17.51 -2.36
C GLN A 125 -8.36 17.67 -2.42
N SER A 126 -7.65 17.05 -1.47
CA SER A 126 -6.19 17.06 -1.44
C SER A 126 -5.58 16.32 -2.63
N LEU A 127 -6.16 15.19 -3.04
CA LEU A 127 -5.70 14.46 -4.23
C LEU A 127 -5.89 15.27 -5.52
N ILE A 128 -7.03 15.96 -5.67
CA ILE A 128 -7.31 16.83 -6.83
C ILE A 128 -6.34 18.00 -6.88
N SER A 129 -6.04 18.61 -5.73
CA SER A 129 -5.20 19.82 -5.70
C SER A 129 -3.71 19.52 -5.87
N LEU A 130 -3.24 18.36 -5.43
CA LEU A 130 -1.82 18.00 -5.41
C LEU A 130 -1.37 17.15 -6.60
N THR A 131 -2.31 16.54 -7.35
CA THR A 131 -1.96 15.59 -8.40
C THR A 131 -2.78 15.82 -9.67
N GLN A 132 -2.27 15.33 -10.80
CA GLN A 132 -3.03 15.23 -12.05
C GLN A 132 -3.84 13.92 -12.13
N ALA A 133 -4.12 13.29 -10.99
CA ALA A 133 -4.80 11.99 -10.97
C ALA A 133 -6.23 12.13 -11.52
N GLU A 134 -6.59 11.24 -12.43
CA GLU A 134 -7.98 11.08 -12.84
C GLU A 134 -8.75 10.38 -11.71
N LEU A 135 -9.76 11.07 -11.17
CA LEU A 135 -10.64 10.51 -10.16
C LEU A 135 -11.88 9.93 -10.82
N GLN A 136 -12.08 8.63 -10.64
CA GLN A 136 -13.32 7.95 -11.02
C GLN A 136 -14.03 7.46 -9.76
N ASP A 137 -15.25 7.97 -9.53
CA ASP A 137 -16.07 7.56 -8.39
C ASP A 137 -16.83 6.27 -8.76
N ILE A 138 -16.53 5.16 -8.08
CA ILE A 138 -17.28 3.91 -8.23
C ILE A 138 -18.57 4.02 -7.40
N THR A 139 -19.70 4.28 -8.05
CA THR A 139 -21.01 4.27 -7.41
C THR A 139 -21.57 2.85 -7.43
N ILE A 140 -21.68 2.19 -6.27
CA ILE A 140 -22.36 0.89 -6.18
C ILE A 140 -23.87 1.14 -6.17
N ALA A 141 -24.52 0.97 -7.32
CA ALA A 141 -25.97 0.91 -7.40
C ALA A 141 -26.46 -0.45 -6.83
N GLN A 142 -26.79 -0.50 -5.54
CA GLN A 142 -27.44 -1.68 -4.97
C GLN A 142 -28.89 -1.76 -5.49
N GLN A 143 -29.11 -2.54 -6.55
CA GLN A 143 -30.46 -2.98 -6.90
C GLN A 143 -30.87 -4.15 -5.98
N LEU A 144 -31.66 -3.85 -4.96
CA LEU A 144 -32.36 -4.87 -4.18
C LEU A 144 -33.42 -5.53 -5.06
N ARG A 145 -33.13 -6.72 -5.57
CA ARG A 145 -34.16 -7.60 -6.16
C ARG A 145 -34.96 -8.22 -5.03
N VAL A 146 -36.10 -7.62 -4.71
CA VAL A 146 -37.13 -8.28 -3.89
C VAL A 146 -37.73 -9.39 -4.75
N ARG A 147 -37.53 -10.66 -4.35
CA ARG A 147 -38.21 -11.78 -5.01
C ARG A 147 -39.68 -11.84 -4.52
N PRO A 148 -40.64 -12.04 -5.43
CA PRO A 148 -42.06 -12.18 -5.09
C PRO A 148 -42.36 -13.47 -4.33
#